data_AF-A0A174KXP0-F1
#
_entry.id   AF-A0A174KXP0-F1
#
_cell.length_a   1.000
_cell.length_b   1.000
_cell.length_c   1.000
_cell.angle_alpha   90.00
_cell.angle_beta   90.00
_cell.angle_gamma   90.00
#
_symmetry.space_group_name_H-M   'P 1'
#
loop_
_entity.id
_entity.type
_entity.pdbx_description
1 polymer ?
#
loop_
_entity_poly.entity_id
_entity_poly.type
_entity_poly.pdbx_seq_one_letter_code
_entity_poly.pdbx_strand_id
1 'polypeptide(L)' 'MMMNIMVKTAGKALEKKTDRTPEEEDMLDMMLHGGERVKIQNLQGVISWYNGKR' A
#
# COMPACT_ATOMS: atom_id res chain seq x y z
N MET A 1 2.03 -14.62 5.44
CA MET A 1 2.99 -14.45 6.56
C MET A 1 4.36 -13.92 6.12
N MET A 2 4.87 -14.26 4.93
CA MET A 2 6.19 -13.76 4.45
C MET A 2 6.19 -12.28 4.04
N MET A 3 5.14 -11.83 3.36
CA MET A 3 5.03 -10.47 2.81
C MET A 3 5.08 -9.39 3.91
N ASN A 4 4.38 -9.58 5.04
CA ASN A 4 4.40 -8.63 6.15
C ASN A 4 5.77 -8.49 6.82
N ILE A 5 6.59 -9.56 6.82
CA ILE A 5 7.95 -9.50 7.36
C ILE A 5 8.86 -8.76 6.39
N MET A 6 8.76 -9.04 5.09
CA MET A 6 9.53 -8.32 4.05
C MET A 6 9.20 -6.82 4.02
N VAL A 7 7.92 -6.46 4.08
CA VAL A 7 7.45 -5.06 4.15
C VAL A 7 8.05 -4.35 5.36
N LYS A 8 8.04 -4.98 6.54
CA LYS A 8 8.59 -4.39 7.77
C LYS A 8 10.11 -4.24 7.72
N THR A 9 10.84 -5.14 7.08
CA THR A 9 12.31 -5.09 7.04
C THR A 9 12.80 -4.13 5.94
N ALA A 10 12.24 -4.22 4.74
CA ALA A 10 12.56 -3.32 3.62
C ALA A 10 12.11 -1.88 3.93
N GLY A 11 10.92 -1.69 4.50
CA GLY A 11 10.43 -0.39 4.94
C GLY A 11 11.34 0.27 5.97
N LYS A 12 11.84 -0.48 6.97
CA LYS A 12 12.79 0.05 7.96
C LYS A 12 14.16 0.41 7.38
N ALA A 13 14.61 -0.29 6.34
CA ALA A 13 15.87 0.03 5.67
C ALA A 13 15.73 1.31 4.84
N LEU A 14 14.59 1.49 4.17
CA LEU A 14 14.24 2.69 3.41
C LEU A 14 14.01 3.90 4.33
N GLU A 15 13.27 3.74 5.43
CA GLU A 15 12.98 4.80 6.41
C GLU A 15 14.28 5.42 7.00
N LYS A 16 15.32 4.61 7.18
CA LYS A 16 16.62 5.03 7.72
C LYS A 16 17.53 5.75 6.72
N LYS A 17 17.20 5.74 5.42
CA LYS A 17 17.94 6.53 4.43
C LYS A 17 17.57 8.02 4.60
N THR A 18 18.58 8.87 4.63
CA THR A 18 18.44 10.33 4.80
C THR A 18 18.35 11.08 3.47
N ASP A 19 18.72 10.43 2.37
CA ASP A 19 18.81 10.96 1.00
C ASP A 19 17.86 10.23 0.04
N ARG A 20 16.61 10.00 0.47
CA ARG A 20 15.61 9.27 -0.31
C ARG A 20 15.21 10.02 -1.58
N THR A 21 15.17 9.32 -2.70
CA THR A 21 14.59 9.86 -3.95
C THR A 21 13.05 9.87 -3.87
N PRO A 22 12.36 10.65 -4.72
CA PRO A 22 10.89 10.65 -4.76
C PRO A 22 10.29 9.25 -4.97
N GLU A 23 10.96 8.39 -5.73
CA GLU A 23 10.54 7.02 -6.00
C GLU A 23 10.71 6.11 -4.78
N GLU A 24 11.79 6.30 -4.01
CA GLU A 24 12.01 5.56 -2.76
C GLU A 24 11.01 5.98 -1.67
N GLU A 25 10.63 7.26 -1.65
CA GLU A 25 9.61 7.78 -0.75
C GLU A 25 8.22 7.20 -1.10
N ASP A 26 7.84 7.16 -2.37
CA ASP A 26 6.56 6.56 -2.79
C ASP A 26 6.53 5.05 -2.56
N MET A 27 7.65 4.36 -2.77
CA MET A 27 7.76 2.93 -2.45
C MET A 27 7.60 2.68 -0.95
N LEU A 28 8.22 3.51 -0.10
CA LEU A 28 8.08 3.42 1.35
C LEU A 28 6.64 3.68 1.79
N ASP A 29 6.00 4.72 1.26
CA ASP A 29 4.59 5.03 1.53
C ASP A 29 3.67 3.89 1.06
N MET A 30 3.94 3.28 -0.09
CA MET A 30 3.19 2.12 -0.56
C MET A 30 3.41 0.89 0.34
N MET A 31 4.61 0.68 0.87
CA MET A 31 4.90 -0.42 1.78
C MET A 31 4.24 -0.24 3.15
N LEU A 32 4.19 0.99 3.68
CA LEU A 32 3.64 1.29 5.00
C LEU A 32 2.12 1.51 4.97
N HIS A 33 1.62 2.20 3.96
CA HIS A 33 0.25 2.70 3.85
C HIS A 33 -0.47 2.24 2.58
N GLY A 34 0.11 1.36 1.76
CA GLY A 34 -0.52 0.89 0.51
C GLY A 34 -1.88 0.23 0.69
N GLY A 35 -2.14 -0.37 1.86
CA GLY A 35 -3.46 -0.88 2.22
C GLY A 35 -4.51 0.23 2.39
N GLU A 36 -4.11 1.43 2.79
CA GLU A 36 -4.98 2.61 2.95
C GLU A 36 -5.22 3.34 1.62
N ARG A 37 -4.34 3.16 0.62
CA ARG A 37 -4.55 3.66 -0.75
C ARG A 37 -5.71 2.92 -1.44
N VAL A 38 -5.93 1.65 -1.09
CA VAL A 38 -7.12 0.88 -1.51
C VAL A 38 -8.25 1.06 -0.50
N LYS A 39 -8.80 2.28 -0.43
CA LYS A 39 -9.99 2.53 0.40
C LYS A 39 -11.18 1.78 -0.20
N ILE A 40 -11.91 1.02 0.62
CA ILE A 40 -13.18 0.38 0.24
C ILE A 40 -14.15 1.39 -0.42
N GLN A 41 -14.10 2.65 0.02
CA GLN A 41 -14.87 3.76 -0.55
C GLN A 41 -14.60 3.96 -2.05
N ASN A 42 -13.34 3.79 -2.50
CA ASN A 42 -12.96 3.91 -3.91
C ASN A 42 -13.40 2.68 -4.74
N LEU A 43 -13.73 1.58 -4.07
CA LEU A 43 -14.21 0.34 -4.70
C LEU A 43 -15.74 0.25 -4.73
N GLN A 44 -16.45 1.26 -4.18
CA GLN A 44 -17.90 1.24 -4.04
C GLN A 44 -18.63 1.01 -5.37
N GLY A 45 -18.14 1.58 -6.47
CA GLY A 45 -18.70 1.38 -7.81
C GLY A 45 -18.61 -0.07 -8.28
N VAL A 46 -17.45 -0.72 -8.08
CA VAL A 46 -17.21 -2.12 -8.45
C VAL A 46 -18.06 -3.06 -7.58
N ILE A 47 -18.14 -2.79 -6.28
CA ILE A 47 -18.95 -3.56 -5.32
C ILE A 47 -20.44 -3.47 -5.69
N SER A 48 -20.92 -2.26 -6.02
CA SER A 48 -22.32 -2.04 -6.42
C SER A 48 -22.68 -2.80 -7.70
N TRP A 49 -21.78 -2.79 -8.70
CA TRP A 49 -21.95 -3.57 -9.93
C TRP A 49 -22.00 -5.09 -9.67
N TYR A 50 -21.11 -5.62 -8.83
CA TYR A 50 -21.10 -7.05 -8.50
C TYR A 50 -22.39 -7.48 -7.80
N ASN A 51 -22.87 -6.68 -6.85
CA ASN A 51 -24.10 -6.98 -6.11
C ASN A 51 -25.35 -6.86 -6.98
N GLY A 52 -25.39 -5.93 -7.94
CA GLY A 52 -26.51 -5.80 -8.89
C GLY A 52 -26.61 -6.92 -9.93
N LYS A 53 -25.64 -7.84 -9.96
CA LYS A 53 -25.65 -9.04 -10.83
C LYS A 53 -26.15 -10.31 -10.12
N ARG A 54 -26.50 -10.24 -8.84
CA ARG A 54 -27.10 -11.35 -8.08
C ARG A 54 -28.61 -11.36 -8.17
#